data_AF-A0AB35HG06-F1
#
_entry.id   AF-A0AB35HG06-F1
#
_cell.length_a   1.000
_cell.length_b   1.000
_cell.length_c   1.000
_cell.angle_alpha   90.00
_cell.angle_beta   90.00
_cell.angle_gamma   90.00
#
_symmetry.space_group_name_H-M   'P 1'
#
loop_
_entity.id
_entity.type
_entity.pdbx_description
1 polymer ?
#
loop_
_entity_poly.entity_id
_entity_poly.type
_entity_poly.pdbx_seq_one_letter_code
_entity_poly.pdbx_strand_id
1 'polypeptide(L)'
;MALYPLATSYFGVEHVAVLEHPVLGTALSIPGVAKHAALVDVSLEPDTYTNGWRVRSDFGFLGFLDEVEAAEYPALERLKASSAQPQTIATVEVVDGQVEVAVSLGLWPWMVPVNDQPQGTALLSGGRGVLIDAAAGDLSPAQLEQMGTQQFFVTLDDLAGTAVATCDDTVLGPLSDSAALPGLRAAFAAANGSGAGLSARAYASHGMLAVDIPADEATTAELFSPAVPPLRVPAPQPAIPAAAPAATPAQPEVWEHTLSGEAVVTARPTGSRRPKGPQAQPAAPANPDAPAQQHNEQTQQPQASAKLAELVSSIPAEQNFSWRALPVAEEPGRFSSESARVRARRVARETSHHRGGNHRK
;
A
#
# COMPACT_ATOMS: atom_id res chain seq x y z
N MET A 1 5.19 -12.41 -23.89
CA MET A 1 4.60 -12.21 -22.55
C MET A 1 4.79 -10.74 -22.21
N ALA A 2 3.79 -10.05 -21.63
CA ALA A 2 3.98 -8.66 -21.21
C ALA A 2 4.77 -8.64 -19.90
N LEU A 3 5.75 -7.75 -19.77
CA LEU A 3 6.49 -7.55 -18.52
C LEU A 3 5.61 -6.76 -17.55
N TYR A 4 5.52 -7.20 -16.31
CA TYR A 4 4.64 -6.63 -15.29
C TYR A 4 5.48 -6.17 -14.09
N PRO A 5 5.78 -4.87 -13.97
CA PRO A 5 6.62 -4.36 -12.89
C PRO A 5 5.87 -4.39 -11.56
N LEU A 6 6.39 -5.16 -10.60
CA LEU A 6 5.90 -5.18 -9.23
C LEU A 6 6.34 -3.90 -8.49
N ALA A 7 5.64 -3.58 -7.41
CA ALA A 7 6.10 -2.54 -6.50
C ALA A 7 7.34 -3.05 -5.76
N THR A 8 8.42 -2.27 -5.77
CA THR A 8 9.67 -2.60 -5.07
C THR A 8 9.64 -2.18 -3.60
N SER A 9 8.82 -1.19 -3.27
CA SER A 9 8.62 -0.68 -1.92
C SER A 9 7.16 -0.32 -1.65
N TYR A 10 6.81 -0.27 -0.37
CA TYR A 10 5.51 0.07 0.17
C TYR A 10 5.73 1.14 1.24
N PHE A 11 5.40 2.39 0.93
CA PHE A 11 5.62 3.51 1.84
C PHE A 11 7.09 3.70 2.27
N GLY A 12 8.02 3.37 1.36
CA GLY A 12 9.46 3.40 1.63
C GLY A 12 10.00 2.15 2.33
N VAL A 13 9.17 1.12 2.54
CA VAL A 13 9.59 -0.16 3.12
C VAL A 13 9.64 -1.23 2.04
N GLU A 14 10.77 -1.92 1.93
CA GLU A 14 10.91 -3.04 1.00
C GLU A 14 10.47 -4.35 1.67
N HIS A 15 9.85 -5.22 0.88
CA HIS A 15 9.42 -6.54 1.32
C HIS A 15 9.99 -7.60 0.38
N VAL A 16 10.79 -8.50 0.94
CA VAL A 16 11.58 -9.48 0.19
C VAL A 16 11.25 -10.91 0.60
N ALA A 17 11.29 -11.81 -0.38
CA ALA A 17 11.25 -13.25 -0.23
C ALA A 17 12.68 -13.81 -0.36
N VAL A 18 13.21 -14.41 0.71
CA VAL A 18 14.53 -15.05 0.67
C VAL A 18 14.37 -16.45 0.12
N LEU A 19 15.07 -16.74 -0.99
CA LEU A 19 14.96 -18.03 -1.65
C LEU A 19 15.60 -19.14 -0.82
N GLU A 20 14.89 -20.24 -0.61
CA GLU A 20 15.45 -21.44 0.05
C GLU A 20 16.44 -22.19 -0.85
N HIS A 21 16.28 -22.07 -2.17
CA HIS A 21 17.04 -22.82 -3.17
C HIS A 21 17.76 -21.91 -4.18
N PRO A 22 18.78 -21.13 -3.76
CA PRO A 22 19.56 -20.32 -4.68
C PRO A 22 20.49 -21.18 -5.55
N VAL A 23 20.63 -20.82 -6.82
CA VAL A 23 21.59 -21.41 -7.75
C VAL A 23 22.94 -20.74 -7.56
N LEU A 24 23.77 -21.33 -6.70
CA LEU A 24 25.06 -20.76 -6.27
C LEU A 24 25.98 -20.36 -7.43
N GLY A 25 26.08 -21.20 -8.46
CA GLY A 25 26.95 -20.93 -9.62
C GLY A 25 26.57 -19.63 -10.34
N THR A 26 25.28 -19.41 -10.56
CA THR A 26 24.78 -18.18 -11.16
C THR A 26 24.96 -16.99 -10.23
N ALA A 27 24.56 -17.13 -8.96
CA ALA A 27 24.62 -16.03 -8.00
C ALA A 27 26.06 -15.53 -7.77
N LEU A 28 27.04 -16.44 -7.71
CA LEU A 28 28.46 -16.08 -7.57
C LEU A 28 29.09 -15.55 -8.87
N SER A 29 28.45 -15.75 -10.02
CA SER A 29 28.91 -15.16 -11.29
C SER A 29 28.59 -13.67 -11.43
N ILE A 30 27.69 -13.15 -10.58
CA ILE A 30 27.31 -11.73 -10.59
C ILE A 30 28.53 -10.89 -10.17
N PRO A 31 28.92 -9.88 -10.97
CA PRO A 31 30.05 -9.04 -10.66
C PRO A 31 29.92 -8.35 -9.30
N GLY A 32 30.93 -8.52 -8.44
CA GLY A 32 31.01 -7.81 -7.15
C GLY A 32 30.28 -8.45 -5.97
N VAL A 33 29.45 -9.50 -6.17
CA VAL A 33 28.68 -10.17 -5.10
C VAL A 33 29.56 -10.70 -3.96
N ALA A 34 30.77 -11.16 -4.27
CA ALA A 34 31.71 -11.66 -3.26
C ALA A 34 32.22 -10.58 -2.27
N LYS A 35 31.98 -9.28 -2.56
CA LYS A 35 32.50 -8.15 -1.77
C LYS A 35 31.39 -7.29 -1.16
N HIS A 36 30.25 -7.19 -1.85
CA HIS A 36 29.14 -6.31 -1.48
C HIS A 36 27.85 -6.89 -2.08
N ALA A 37 26.72 -6.58 -1.46
CA ALA A 37 25.41 -6.92 -2.00
C ALA A 37 25.23 -6.30 -3.40
N ALA A 38 24.64 -7.08 -4.31
CA ALA A 38 24.30 -6.65 -5.65
C ALA A 38 22.78 -6.61 -5.81
N LEU A 39 22.26 -5.50 -6.35
CA LEU A 39 20.90 -5.39 -6.82
C LEU A 39 20.85 -5.86 -8.28
N VAL A 40 19.95 -6.79 -8.57
CA VAL A 40 19.85 -7.45 -9.87
C VAL A 40 18.40 -7.41 -10.32
N ASP A 41 18.15 -6.89 -11.53
CA ASP A 41 16.84 -6.98 -12.15
C ASP A 41 16.51 -8.46 -12.43
N VAL A 42 15.32 -8.87 -11.99
CA VAL A 42 14.84 -10.24 -12.14
C VAL A 42 13.43 -10.27 -12.71
N SER A 43 13.12 -11.40 -13.34
CA SER A 43 11.78 -11.75 -13.76
C SER A 43 11.41 -13.11 -13.23
N LEU A 44 10.12 -13.30 -12.93
CA LEU A 44 9.60 -14.58 -12.47
C LEU A 44 9.02 -15.35 -13.65
N GLU A 45 9.55 -16.54 -13.93
CA GLU A 45 9.04 -17.45 -14.94
C GLU A 45 8.24 -18.59 -14.29
N PRO A 46 7.03 -18.89 -14.77
CA PRO A 46 6.30 -20.04 -14.25
C PRO A 46 7.12 -21.33 -14.38
N ASP A 47 7.15 -22.13 -13.32
CA ASP A 47 7.68 -23.48 -13.33
C ASP A 47 6.52 -24.48 -13.29
N THR A 48 6.25 -25.10 -14.44
CA THR A 48 5.16 -26.08 -14.55
C THR A 48 5.46 -27.39 -13.83
N TYR A 49 6.73 -27.67 -13.50
CA TYR A 49 7.11 -28.92 -12.83
C TYR A 49 6.88 -28.85 -11.32
N THR A 50 7.26 -27.74 -10.70
CA THR A 50 7.11 -27.52 -9.25
C THR A 50 5.85 -26.74 -8.89
N ASN A 51 5.08 -26.28 -9.88
CA ASN A 51 3.98 -25.33 -9.69
C ASN A 51 4.42 -24.01 -9.00
N GLY A 52 5.71 -23.71 -9.04
CA GLY A 52 6.31 -22.51 -8.45
C GLY A 52 6.80 -21.52 -9.51
N TRP A 53 7.86 -20.79 -9.18
CA TRP A 53 8.46 -19.78 -10.04
C TRP A 53 9.97 -19.90 -10.11
N ARG A 54 10.52 -19.71 -11.30
CA ARG A 54 11.96 -19.57 -11.56
C ARG A 54 12.34 -18.10 -11.54
N VAL A 55 13.33 -17.74 -10.74
CA VAL A 55 13.84 -16.37 -10.65
C VAL A 55 14.96 -16.20 -11.68
N ARG A 56 14.66 -15.53 -12.79
CA ARG A 56 15.59 -15.32 -13.91
C ARG A 56 16.16 -13.91 -13.89
N SER A 57 17.49 -13.80 -14.00
CA SER A 57 18.22 -12.57 -14.30
C SER A 57 18.96 -12.68 -15.64
N ASP A 58 19.67 -11.63 -16.03
CA ASP A 58 20.55 -11.63 -17.20
C ASP A 58 21.76 -12.58 -17.06
N PHE A 59 22.09 -12.97 -15.83
CA PHE A 59 23.17 -13.92 -15.55
C PHE A 59 22.71 -15.39 -15.59
N GLY A 60 21.41 -15.64 -15.63
CA GLY A 60 20.80 -16.97 -15.60
C GLY A 60 19.74 -17.09 -14.51
N PHE A 61 19.43 -18.31 -14.07
CA PHE A 61 18.52 -18.52 -12.95
C PHE A 61 19.24 -18.31 -11.63
N LEU A 62 18.71 -17.43 -10.78
CA LEU A 62 19.23 -17.16 -9.43
C LEU A 62 18.70 -18.15 -8.40
N GLY A 63 17.54 -18.77 -8.66
CA GLY A 63 16.90 -19.70 -7.75
C GLY A 63 15.46 -19.98 -8.16
N PHE A 64 14.75 -20.62 -7.24
CA PHE A 64 13.37 -21.05 -7.40
C PHE A 64 12.58 -20.61 -6.17
N LEU A 65 11.33 -20.21 -6.40
CA LEU A 65 10.27 -20.24 -5.40
C LEU A 65 9.53 -21.55 -5.63
N ASP A 66 9.63 -22.49 -4.71
CA ASP A 66 8.91 -23.76 -4.84
C ASP A 66 7.39 -23.60 -4.63
N GLU A 67 6.63 -24.70 -4.65
CA GLU A 67 5.17 -24.65 -4.44
C GLU A 67 4.79 -24.02 -3.08
N VAL A 68 5.58 -24.30 -2.04
CA VAL A 68 5.30 -23.85 -0.67
C VAL A 68 5.58 -22.36 -0.57
N GLU A 69 6.73 -21.90 -1.05
CA GLU A 69 7.07 -20.48 -1.11
C GLU A 69 6.10 -19.71 -2.02
N ALA A 70 5.74 -20.26 -3.18
CA ALA A 70 4.81 -19.63 -4.11
C ALA A 70 3.39 -19.49 -3.52
N ALA A 71 2.97 -20.42 -2.67
CA ALA A 71 1.67 -20.37 -1.99
C ALA A 71 1.54 -19.19 -1.03
N GLU A 72 2.64 -18.60 -0.56
CA GLU A 72 2.62 -17.37 0.25
C GLU A 72 2.26 -16.13 -0.58
N TYR A 73 2.35 -16.22 -1.91
CA TYR A 73 2.13 -15.12 -2.86
C TYR A 73 1.04 -15.45 -3.90
N PRO A 74 -0.20 -15.77 -3.48
CA PRO A 74 -1.25 -16.24 -4.39
C PRO A 74 -1.67 -15.19 -5.42
N ALA A 75 -1.35 -13.91 -5.20
CA ALA A 75 -1.57 -12.84 -6.17
C ALA A 75 -0.78 -13.05 -7.48
N LEU A 76 0.36 -13.76 -7.44
CA LEU A 76 1.15 -14.08 -8.64
C LEU A 76 0.41 -15.00 -9.62
N GLU A 77 -0.53 -15.82 -9.13
CA GLU A 77 -1.33 -16.69 -10.01
C GLU A 77 -2.21 -15.88 -10.97
N ARG A 78 -2.66 -14.68 -10.57
CA ARG A 78 -3.39 -13.78 -11.49
C ARG A 78 -2.49 -13.29 -12.62
N LEU A 79 -1.20 -13.05 -12.35
CA LEU A 79 -0.22 -12.66 -13.37
C LEU A 79 0.06 -13.83 -14.32
N LYS A 80 0.28 -15.04 -13.78
CA LYS A 80 0.43 -16.28 -14.54
C LYS A 80 -0.76 -16.52 -15.47
N ALA A 81 -1.98 -16.46 -14.94
CA ALA A 81 -3.22 -16.63 -15.69
C ALA A 81 -3.43 -15.53 -16.75
N SER A 82 -2.91 -14.33 -16.51
CA SER A 82 -2.94 -13.22 -17.47
C SER A 82 -1.84 -13.27 -18.53
N SER A 83 -0.94 -14.27 -18.49
CA SER A 83 0.29 -14.30 -19.32
C SER A 83 1.13 -13.02 -19.16
N ALA A 84 1.21 -12.52 -17.92
CA ALA A 84 2.04 -11.41 -17.50
C ALA A 84 3.25 -11.94 -16.73
N GLN A 85 4.44 -11.46 -17.06
CA GLN A 85 5.69 -11.89 -16.44
C GLN A 85 6.07 -10.89 -15.35
N PRO A 86 6.03 -11.26 -14.06
CA PRO A 86 6.41 -10.34 -13.00
C PRO A 86 7.88 -9.92 -13.15
N GLN A 87 8.15 -8.63 -12.97
CA GLN A 87 9.48 -8.05 -12.93
C GLN A 87 9.69 -7.31 -11.61
N THR A 88 10.86 -7.50 -11.02
CA THR A 88 11.26 -6.86 -9.77
C THR A 88 12.79 -6.89 -9.63
N ILE A 89 13.30 -6.53 -8.45
CA ILE A 89 14.71 -6.56 -8.09
C ILE A 89 14.96 -7.73 -7.13
N ALA A 90 16.12 -8.35 -7.24
CA ALA A 90 16.66 -9.25 -6.24
C ALA A 90 17.97 -8.69 -5.67
N THR A 91 18.13 -8.80 -4.36
CA THR A 91 19.39 -8.57 -3.66
C THR A 91 20.13 -9.90 -3.56
N VAL A 92 21.37 -9.93 -4.06
CA VAL A 92 22.26 -11.09 -3.96
C VAL A 92 23.48 -10.71 -3.14
N GLU A 93 23.75 -11.46 -2.08
CA GLU A 93 24.90 -11.20 -1.22
C GLU A 93 25.52 -12.47 -0.64
N VAL A 94 26.76 -12.35 -0.17
CA VAL A 94 27.44 -13.41 0.58
C VAL A 94 27.48 -13.02 2.04
N VAL A 95 26.66 -13.68 2.86
CA VAL A 95 26.57 -13.45 4.31
C VAL A 95 27.12 -14.66 5.04
N ASP A 96 28.11 -14.45 5.91
CA ASP A 96 28.79 -15.52 6.66
C ASP A 96 29.28 -16.70 5.78
N GLY A 97 29.70 -16.39 4.56
CA GLY A 97 30.18 -17.40 3.60
C GLY A 97 29.07 -18.23 2.96
N GLN A 98 27.81 -17.83 3.07
CA GLN A 98 26.66 -18.40 2.37
C GLN A 98 26.09 -17.37 1.40
N VAL A 99 25.63 -17.83 0.24
CA VAL A 99 24.96 -16.96 -0.73
C VAL A 99 23.50 -16.85 -0.34
N GLU A 100 23.02 -15.63 -0.22
CA GLU A 100 21.62 -15.30 0.01
C GLU A 100 21.07 -14.55 -1.21
N VAL A 101 19.87 -14.92 -1.63
CA VAL A 101 19.14 -14.26 -2.72
C VAL A 101 17.77 -13.87 -2.16
N ALA A 102 17.51 -12.57 -2.08
CA ALA A 102 16.27 -12.00 -1.58
C ALA A 102 15.55 -11.26 -2.71
N VAL A 103 14.34 -11.68 -3.06
CA VAL A 103 13.57 -11.14 -4.20
C VAL A 103 12.47 -10.21 -3.69
N SER A 104 12.39 -8.99 -4.20
CA SER A 104 11.37 -8.01 -3.80
C SER A 104 10.00 -8.36 -4.38
N LEU A 105 9.28 -9.28 -3.74
CA LEU A 105 7.94 -9.66 -4.17
C LEU A 105 6.85 -8.76 -3.58
N GLY A 106 7.18 -7.97 -2.58
CA GLY A 106 6.22 -7.10 -1.92
C GLY A 106 5.43 -7.81 -0.84
N LEU A 107 4.43 -7.10 -0.32
CA LEU A 107 3.60 -7.59 0.78
C LEU A 107 2.28 -8.14 0.23
N TRP A 108 1.96 -9.39 0.52
CA TRP A 108 0.62 -9.91 0.28
C TRP A 108 -0.36 -9.34 1.32
N PRO A 109 -1.59 -8.91 0.96
CA PRO A 109 -2.25 -8.99 -0.35
C PRO A 109 -2.05 -7.77 -1.27
N TRP A 110 -1.08 -6.90 -0.99
CA TRP A 110 -0.81 -5.66 -1.73
C TRP A 110 0.14 -5.81 -2.93
N MET A 111 0.39 -7.01 -3.45
CA MET A 111 1.35 -7.20 -4.54
C MET A 111 0.83 -6.77 -5.92
N VAL A 112 -0.44 -7.08 -6.20
CA VAL A 112 -1.05 -6.92 -7.51
C VAL A 112 -2.28 -6.04 -7.37
N PRO A 113 -2.31 -4.85 -7.99
CA PRO A 113 -3.45 -3.95 -7.97
C PRO A 113 -4.74 -4.60 -8.49
N VAL A 114 -5.87 -4.27 -7.88
CA VAL A 114 -7.18 -4.82 -8.26
C VAL A 114 -7.80 -4.14 -9.49
N ASN A 115 -7.32 -2.95 -9.87
CA ASN A 115 -7.66 -2.24 -11.11
C ASN A 115 -6.42 -2.01 -11.99
N ASP A 116 -6.65 -1.53 -13.21
CA ASP A 116 -5.57 -1.19 -14.14
C ASP A 116 -5.08 0.25 -13.91
N GLN A 117 -3.83 0.52 -14.29
CA GLN A 117 -3.32 1.90 -14.28
C GLN A 117 -4.17 2.75 -15.24
N PRO A 118 -4.66 3.94 -14.82
CA PRO A 118 -5.40 4.84 -15.69
C PRO A 118 -4.63 5.19 -16.97
N GLN A 119 -5.32 5.28 -18.11
CA GLN A 119 -4.66 5.58 -19.38
C GLN A 119 -4.16 7.02 -19.42
N GLY A 120 -2.98 7.23 -20.00
CA GLY A 120 -2.39 8.57 -20.16
C GLY A 120 -1.79 9.16 -18.88
N THR A 121 -1.63 8.35 -17.82
CA THR A 121 -0.98 8.79 -16.59
C THR A 121 0.45 8.29 -16.46
N ALA A 122 1.29 9.08 -15.79
CA ALA A 122 2.56 8.63 -15.26
C ALA A 122 2.35 8.01 -13.87
N LEU A 123 2.94 6.84 -13.62
CA LEU A 123 2.86 6.17 -12.33
C LEU A 123 3.94 6.70 -11.40
N LEU A 124 3.57 7.20 -10.23
CA LEU A 124 4.53 7.65 -9.23
C LEU A 124 5.40 6.50 -8.73
N SER A 125 6.66 6.80 -8.44
CA SER A 125 7.47 5.95 -7.57
C SER A 125 6.91 5.95 -6.16
N GLY A 126 6.88 4.76 -5.55
CA GLY A 126 6.62 4.65 -4.12
C GLY A 126 7.85 5.06 -3.31
N GLY A 127 7.64 5.40 -2.05
CA GLY A 127 8.73 5.85 -1.18
C GLY A 127 8.25 6.48 0.12
N ARG A 128 7.02 7.03 0.13
CA ARG A 128 6.41 7.62 1.31
C ARG A 128 4.90 7.41 1.29
N GLY A 129 4.38 6.87 2.39
CA GLY A 129 2.94 6.75 2.60
C GLY A 129 2.32 8.06 3.07
N VAL A 130 1.21 8.43 2.45
CA VAL A 130 0.36 9.55 2.90
C VAL A 130 -1.08 9.05 3.01
N LEU A 131 -1.71 9.30 4.16
CA LEU A 131 -3.09 8.94 4.39
C LEU A 131 -4.03 9.78 3.53
N ILE A 132 -5.11 9.18 3.06
CA ILE A 132 -6.22 9.87 2.41
C ILE A 132 -7.26 10.16 3.49
N ASP A 133 -7.74 11.41 3.57
CA ASP A 133 -8.89 11.75 4.39
C ASP A 133 -10.20 11.27 3.72
N ALA A 134 -10.51 10.00 3.93
CA ALA A 134 -11.69 9.36 3.37
C ALA A 134 -13.01 9.99 3.86
N ALA A 135 -13.01 10.69 5.00
CA ALA A 135 -14.21 11.35 5.51
C ALA A 135 -14.59 12.59 4.70
N ALA A 136 -13.64 13.18 3.97
CA ALA A 136 -13.86 14.28 3.04
C ALA A 136 -14.07 13.81 1.58
N GLY A 137 -14.11 12.50 1.34
CA GLY A 137 -14.41 11.90 0.04
C GLY A 137 -15.86 11.41 -0.10
N ASP A 138 -16.10 10.67 -1.17
CA ASP A 138 -17.41 10.12 -1.56
C ASP A 138 -17.67 8.71 -0.99
N LEU A 139 -16.66 8.08 -0.37
CA LEU A 139 -16.80 6.72 0.16
C LEU A 139 -17.62 6.69 1.44
N SER A 140 -18.64 5.84 1.46
CA SER A 140 -19.33 5.52 2.71
C SER A 140 -18.43 4.67 3.64
N PRO A 141 -18.61 4.76 4.97
CA PRO A 141 -17.89 3.89 5.92
C PRO A 141 -18.04 2.40 5.60
N ALA A 142 -19.22 1.98 5.15
CA ALA A 142 -19.47 0.59 4.76
C ALA A 142 -18.68 0.16 3.51
N GLN A 143 -18.55 1.03 2.51
CA GLN A 143 -17.70 0.74 1.34
C GLN A 143 -16.23 0.67 1.73
N LEU A 144 -15.79 1.58 2.60
CA LEU A 144 -14.41 1.63 3.09
C LEU A 144 -14.02 0.37 3.89
N GLU A 145 -14.95 -0.17 4.69
CA GLU A 145 -14.78 -1.47 5.35
C GLU A 145 -14.76 -2.63 4.33
N GLN A 146 -15.64 -2.60 3.32
CA GLN A 146 -15.74 -3.66 2.30
C GLN A 146 -14.55 -3.71 1.34
N MET A 147 -13.79 -2.62 1.18
CA MET A 147 -12.55 -2.62 0.40
C MET A 147 -11.52 -3.64 0.95
N GLY A 148 -11.58 -3.95 2.25
CA GLY A 148 -10.68 -4.89 2.90
C GLY A 148 -9.21 -4.48 2.77
N THR A 149 -8.33 -5.46 2.63
CA THR A 149 -6.89 -5.25 2.42
C THR A 149 -6.55 -5.46 0.95
N GLN A 150 -6.24 -4.38 0.22
CA GLN A 150 -5.96 -4.45 -1.22
C GLN A 150 -5.07 -3.30 -1.69
N GLN A 151 -4.38 -3.51 -2.82
CA GLN A 151 -3.71 -2.46 -3.58
C GLN A 151 -4.57 -2.09 -4.80
N PHE A 152 -4.56 -0.82 -5.19
CA PHE A 152 -5.22 -0.32 -6.39
C PHE A 152 -4.52 0.94 -6.90
N PHE A 153 -4.77 1.33 -8.13
CA PHE A 153 -4.31 2.59 -8.70
C PHE A 153 -5.35 3.69 -8.49
N VAL A 154 -4.84 4.89 -8.21
CA VAL A 154 -5.62 6.13 -8.10
C VAL A 154 -5.04 7.16 -9.04
N THR A 155 -5.87 8.09 -9.49
CA THR A 155 -5.43 9.33 -10.13
C THR A 155 -5.22 10.38 -9.05
N LEU A 156 -4.21 11.23 -9.23
CA LEU A 156 -3.92 12.35 -8.34
C LEU A 156 -4.05 13.66 -9.10
N ASP A 157 -4.82 14.58 -8.54
CA ASP A 157 -5.02 15.93 -9.07
C ASP A 157 -4.65 16.98 -8.02
N ASP A 158 -4.05 18.09 -8.45
CA ASP A 158 -3.77 19.25 -7.58
C ASP A 158 -4.92 20.25 -7.69
N LEU A 159 -5.77 20.30 -6.66
CA LEU A 159 -6.92 21.19 -6.58
C LEU A 159 -6.61 22.33 -5.64
N ALA A 160 -6.30 23.49 -6.22
CA ALA A 160 -5.98 24.72 -5.48
C ALA A 160 -4.85 24.57 -4.44
N GLY A 161 -3.87 23.70 -4.71
CA GLY A 161 -2.74 23.45 -3.82
C GLY A 161 -2.96 22.30 -2.83
N THR A 162 -4.07 21.58 -2.93
CA THR A 162 -4.33 20.36 -2.18
C THR A 162 -4.39 19.18 -3.14
N ALA A 163 -3.57 18.16 -2.89
CA ALA A 163 -3.60 16.92 -3.66
C ALA A 163 -4.85 16.10 -3.28
N VAL A 164 -5.62 15.68 -4.28
CA VAL A 164 -6.83 14.87 -4.13
C VAL A 164 -6.67 13.57 -4.90
N ALA A 165 -7.04 12.46 -4.26
CA ALA A 165 -7.04 11.14 -4.88
C ALA A 165 -8.44 10.77 -5.39
N THR A 166 -8.48 10.22 -6.59
CA THR A 166 -9.69 9.71 -7.23
C THR A 166 -9.46 8.28 -7.74
N CYS A 167 -10.50 7.45 -7.69
CA CYS A 167 -10.51 6.12 -8.28
C CYS A 167 -11.78 5.99 -9.12
N ASP A 168 -11.61 5.79 -10.43
CA ASP A 168 -12.68 5.91 -11.42
C ASP A 168 -13.40 7.26 -11.26
N ASP A 169 -14.72 7.26 -11.06
CA ASP A 169 -15.54 8.46 -10.84
C ASP A 169 -15.74 8.81 -9.34
N THR A 170 -14.99 8.16 -8.43
CA THR A 170 -15.16 8.34 -6.98
C THR A 170 -14.01 9.16 -6.39
N VAL A 171 -14.34 10.26 -5.70
CA VAL A 171 -13.35 11.01 -4.93
C VAL A 171 -13.06 10.25 -3.63
N LEU A 172 -11.81 9.82 -3.45
CA LEU A 172 -11.41 9.14 -2.22
C LEU A 172 -11.17 10.13 -1.09
N GLY A 173 -10.68 11.33 -1.42
CA GLY A 173 -10.45 12.41 -0.47
C GLY A 173 -9.11 13.13 -0.69
N PRO A 174 -8.86 14.21 0.06
CA PRO A 174 -7.58 14.91 0.03
C PRO A 174 -6.49 14.12 0.78
N LEU A 175 -5.24 14.27 0.35
CA LEU A 175 -4.08 13.71 1.04
C LEU A 175 -3.55 14.71 2.08
N SER A 176 -3.07 15.85 1.58
CA SER A 176 -2.51 16.95 2.36
C SER A 176 -2.26 18.14 1.41
N ASP A 177 -1.87 19.29 1.94
CA ASP A 177 -1.39 20.39 1.11
C ASP A 177 -0.18 19.97 0.27
N SER A 178 -0.24 20.21 -1.04
CA SER A 178 0.81 19.88 -2.01
C SER A 178 2.15 20.55 -1.65
N ALA A 179 2.11 21.69 -0.96
CA ALA A 179 3.30 22.38 -0.45
C ALA A 179 4.06 21.58 0.61
N ALA A 180 3.38 20.73 1.37
CA ALA A 180 3.96 19.87 2.40
C ALA A 180 4.50 18.54 1.84
N LEU A 181 4.31 18.29 0.54
CA LEU A 181 4.68 17.04 -0.15
C LEU A 181 5.62 17.35 -1.32
N PRO A 182 6.91 17.65 -1.06
CA PRO A 182 7.83 18.13 -2.10
C PRO A 182 8.03 17.14 -3.25
N GLY A 183 8.09 15.84 -2.97
CA GLY A 183 8.17 14.80 -4.01
C GLY A 183 6.94 14.77 -4.92
N LEU A 184 5.75 14.85 -4.34
CA LEU A 184 4.49 14.92 -5.10
C LEU A 184 4.38 16.20 -5.93
N ARG A 185 4.75 17.35 -5.36
CA ARG A 185 4.78 18.63 -6.09
C ARG A 185 5.75 18.60 -7.27
N ALA A 186 6.93 17.99 -7.10
CA ALA A 186 7.88 17.81 -8.19
C ALA A 186 7.30 16.92 -9.30
N ALA A 187 6.58 15.85 -8.92
CA ALA A 187 5.90 15.00 -9.88
C ALA A 187 4.77 15.73 -10.64
N PHE A 188 3.97 16.57 -9.97
CA PHE A 188 2.97 17.41 -10.65
C PHE A 188 3.61 18.35 -11.67
N ALA A 189 4.71 19.01 -11.32
CA ALA A 189 5.43 19.89 -12.23
C ALA A 189 5.98 19.12 -13.46
N ALA A 190 6.53 17.92 -13.25
CA ALA A 190 7.05 17.08 -14.33
C ALA A 190 5.95 16.54 -15.24
N ALA A 191 4.82 16.10 -14.66
CA ALA A 191 3.66 15.60 -15.40
C ALA A 191 3.04 16.70 -16.26
N ASN A 192 2.84 17.90 -15.71
CA ASN A 192 2.37 19.08 -16.45
C ASN A 192 3.27 19.42 -17.64
N GLY A 193 4.59 19.27 -17.52
CA GLY A 193 5.53 19.49 -18.62
C GLY A 193 5.41 18.47 -19.76
N SER A 194 4.90 17.27 -19.48
CA SER A 194 4.72 16.19 -20.47
C SER A 194 3.28 16.03 -20.98
N GLY A 195 2.30 16.66 -20.33
CA GLY A 195 0.87 16.52 -20.63
C GLY A 195 0.25 15.21 -20.14
N ALA A 196 0.98 14.42 -19.34
CA ALA A 196 0.47 13.22 -18.71
C ALA A 196 -0.29 13.56 -17.40
N GLY A 197 -1.33 12.78 -17.09
CA GLY A 197 -1.91 12.80 -15.74
C GLY A 197 -1.00 12.11 -14.72
N LEU A 198 -1.33 12.20 -13.42
CA LEU A 198 -0.64 11.45 -12.39
C LEU A 198 -1.47 10.29 -11.88
N SER A 199 -0.82 9.16 -11.67
CA SER A 199 -1.40 8.03 -10.97
C SER A 199 -0.43 7.49 -9.93
N ALA A 200 -0.97 6.88 -8.88
CA ALA A 200 -0.16 6.32 -7.80
C ALA A 200 -0.73 4.97 -7.35
N ARG A 201 0.11 4.18 -6.67
CA ARG A 201 -0.34 2.99 -5.95
C ARG A 201 -0.96 3.44 -4.63
N ALA A 202 -2.21 3.05 -4.42
CA ALA A 202 -2.92 3.22 -3.17
C ALA A 202 -3.18 1.88 -2.51
N TYR A 203 -3.35 1.90 -1.20
CA TYR A 203 -3.56 0.73 -0.37
C TYR A 203 -4.73 0.97 0.58
N ALA A 204 -5.59 -0.02 0.67
CA ALA A 204 -6.63 -0.11 1.68
C ALA A 204 -6.26 -1.18 2.70
N SER A 205 -6.56 -0.91 3.97
CA SER A 205 -6.59 -1.90 5.05
C SER A 205 -7.34 -1.32 6.25
N HIS A 206 -8.18 -2.13 6.91
CA HIS A 206 -8.87 -1.77 8.16
C HIS A 206 -9.64 -0.44 8.09
N GLY A 207 -10.29 -0.19 6.94
CA GLY A 207 -11.05 1.03 6.72
C GLY A 207 -10.19 2.31 6.62
N MET A 208 -8.90 2.18 6.33
CA MET A 208 -7.99 3.28 6.06
C MET A 208 -7.46 3.19 4.64
N LEU A 209 -7.19 4.35 4.05
CA LEU A 209 -6.59 4.48 2.73
C LEU A 209 -5.28 5.27 2.81
N ALA A 210 -4.28 4.83 2.06
CA ALA A 210 -3.03 5.54 1.90
C ALA A 210 -2.56 5.48 0.44
N VAL A 211 -1.89 6.54 0.00
CA VAL A 211 -1.21 6.61 -1.30
C VAL A 211 0.30 6.54 -1.07
N ASP A 212 0.99 5.78 -1.91
CA ASP A 212 2.45 5.85 -2.02
C ASP A 212 2.85 6.96 -2.97
N ILE A 213 3.61 7.92 -2.45
CA ILE A 213 4.17 9.02 -3.23
C ILE A 213 5.71 8.92 -3.20
N PRO A 214 6.41 9.65 -4.10
CA PRO A 214 7.86 9.68 -4.09
C PRO A 214 8.39 10.19 -2.75
N ALA A 215 9.55 9.68 -2.34
CA ALA A 215 10.27 10.20 -1.19
C ALA A 215 10.59 11.70 -1.37
N ASP A 216 10.77 12.43 -0.26
CA ASP A 216 10.97 13.88 -0.32
C ASP A 216 12.30 14.26 -1.01
N GLU A 217 13.29 13.38 -0.90
CA GLU A 217 14.61 13.46 -1.51
C GLU A 217 14.71 12.83 -2.91
N ALA A 218 13.60 12.31 -3.46
CA ALA A 218 13.61 11.66 -4.77
C ALA A 218 14.09 12.62 -5.87
N THR A 219 15.06 12.16 -6.67
CA THR A 219 15.52 12.92 -7.83
C THR A 219 14.48 12.91 -8.95
N THR A 220 14.61 13.81 -9.93
CA THR A 220 13.68 13.86 -11.07
C THR A 220 13.58 12.54 -11.85
N ALA A 221 14.67 11.76 -11.90
CA ALA A 221 14.69 10.45 -12.55
C ALA A 221 13.95 9.37 -11.76
N GLU A 222 13.80 9.57 -10.45
CA GLU A 222 13.20 8.61 -9.52
C GLU A 222 11.74 8.94 -9.21
N LEU A 223 11.15 10.00 -9.76
CA LEU A 223 9.77 10.39 -9.48
C LEU A 223 8.72 9.41 -10.03
N PHE A 224 9.08 8.64 -11.06
CA PHE A 224 8.15 7.80 -11.79
C PHE A 224 8.62 6.35 -11.87
N SER A 225 7.67 5.44 -11.67
CA SER A 225 7.84 4.02 -11.95
C SER A 225 7.54 3.71 -13.43
N PRO A 226 8.06 2.58 -13.97
CA PRO A 226 7.57 2.03 -15.22
C PRO A 226 6.06 1.83 -15.20
N ALA A 227 5.41 2.10 -16.33
CA ALA A 227 3.98 1.88 -16.48
C ALA A 227 3.61 0.39 -16.30
N VAL A 228 2.48 0.13 -15.67
CA VAL A 228 1.98 -1.21 -15.39
C VAL A 228 0.95 -1.59 -16.46
N PRO A 229 1.19 -2.65 -17.27
CA PRO A 229 0.24 -3.04 -18.29
C PRO A 229 -1.02 -3.67 -17.69
N PRO A 230 -2.19 -3.52 -18.34
CA PRO A 230 -3.44 -4.08 -17.84
C PRO A 230 -3.43 -5.61 -17.84
N LEU A 231 -4.12 -6.20 -16.87
CA LEU A 231 -4.22 -7.64 -16.73
C LEU A 231 -5.43 -8.21 -17.47
N ARG A 232 -5.26 -9.35 -18.14
CA ARG A 232 -6.35 -10.01 -18.87
C ARG A 232 -7.36 -10.67 -17.94
N VAL A 233 -6.88 -11.19 -16.81
CA VAL A 233 -7.74 -11.80 -15.80
C VAL A 233 -8.17 -10.71 -14.82
N PRO A 234 -9.48 -10.46 -14.65
CA PRO A 234 -9.97 -9.44 -13.74
C PRO A 234 -9.63 -9.81 -12.29
N ALA A 235 -9.61 -8.80 -11.41
CA ALA A 235 -9.49 -9.05 -9.99
C ALA A 235 -10.73 -9.77 -9.43
N PRO A 236 -10.60 -10.50 -8.31
CA PRO A 236 -11.76 -11.14 -7.66
C PRO A 236 -12.82 -10.14 -7.18
N GLN A 237 -12.41 -8.91 -6.87
CA GLN A 237 -13.25 -7.84 -6.37
C GLN A 237 -12.88 -6.50 -7.04
N PRO A 238 -13.84 -5.57 -7.21
CA PRO A 238 -13.55 -4.24 -7.73
C PRO A 238 -12.75 -3.41 -6.71
N ALA A 239 -12.04 -2.38 -7.19
CA ALA A 239 -11.35 -1.42 -6.33
C ALA A 239 -12.30 -0.72 -5.36
N ILE A 240 -13.42 -0.22 -5.88
CA ILE A 240 -14.48 0.42 -5.10
C ILE A 240 -15.70 -0.51 -5.04
N PRO A 241 -16.10 -0.99 -3.86
CA PRO A 241 -17.32 -1.76 -3.70
C PRO A 241 -18.54 -0.97 -4.14
N ALA A 242 -19.48 -1.64 -4.80
CA ALA A 242 -20.75 -1.02 -5.15
C ALA A 242 -21.45 -0.51 -3.88
N ALA A 243 -21.98 0.71 -3.95
CA ALA A 243 -22.78 1.24 -2.85
C ALA A 243 -23.93 0.27 -2.58
N ALA A 244 -24.16 -0.05 -1.31
CA ALA A 244 -25.35 -0.81 -0.94
C ALA A 244 -26.56 -0.08 -1.53
N PRO A 245 -27.50 -0.80 -2.19
CA PRO A 245 -28.70 -0.17 -2.70
C PRO A 245 -29.31 0.59 -1.53
N ALA A 246 -29.44 1.91 -1.69
CA ALA A 246 -30.18 2.72 -0.73
C ALA A 246 -31.50 1.97 -0.53
N ALA A 247 -31.77 1.50 0.69
CA ALA A 247 -33.01 0.83 1.00
C ALA A 247 -34.09 1.70 0.38
N THR A 248 -34.80 1.17 -0.63
CA THR A 248 -35.80 1.91 -1.40
C THR A 248 -36.55 2.72 -0.36
N PRO A 249 -36.53 4.07 -0.39
CA PRO A 249 -37.27 4.82 0.59
C PRO A 249 -38.66 4.22 0.53
N ALA A 250 -39.13 3.68 1.66
CA ALA A 250 -40.47 3.12 1.76
C ALA A 250 -41.34 4.10 1.00
N GLN A 251 -42.00 3.62 -0.08
CA GLN A 251 -42.72 4.49 -1.01
C GLN A 251 -43.36 5.58 -0.17
N PRO A 252 -43.11 6.88 -0.45
CA PRO A 252 -43.64 7.92 0.41
C PRO A 252 -45.11 7.58 0.59
N GLU A 253 -45.51 7.26 1.82
CA GLU A 253 -46.92 7.10 2.12
C GLU A 253 -47.53 8.38 1.59
N VAL A 254 -48.34 8.21 0.56
CA VAL A 254 -49.00 9.31 -0.12
C VAL A 254 -49.82 9.95 0.98
N TRP A 255 -49.33 11.05 1.55
CA TRP A 255 -50.11 11.92 2.41
C TRP A 255 -51.10 12.65 1.50
N GLU A 256 -52.07 11.92 0.96
CA GLU A 256 -53.30 12.48 0.40
C GLU A 256 -54.18 12.91 1.58
N HIS A 257 -53.74 13.97 2.25
CA HIS A 257 -54.64 14.82 3.01
C HIS A 257 -54.60 16.21 2.39
N THR A 258 -55.32 16.36 1.28
CA THR A 258 -55.89 17.67 0.95
C THR A 258 -56.90 18.00 2.04
N LEU A 259 -56.49 18.78 3.03
CA LEU A 259 -57.44 19.47 3.89
C LEU A 259 -58.25 20.41 2.98
N SER A 260 -59.55 20.13 2.84
CA SER A 260 -60.48 21.03 2.16
C SER A 260 -60.35 22.43 2.76
N GLY A 261 -60.10 23.43 1.91
CA GLY A 261 -59.85 24.83 2.30
C GLY A 261 -60.96 25.53 3.09
N GLU A 262 -62.09 24.86 3.34
CA GLU A 262 -63.16 25.34 4.21
C GLU A 262 -62.88 25.14 5.71
N ALA A 263 -61.94 24.27 6.09
CA ALA A 263 -61.62 24.02 7.50
C ALA A 263 -60.64 25.04 8.13
N VAL A 264 -60.11 26.00 7.35
CA VAL A 264 -59.11 27.00 7.83
C VAL A 264 -59.75 28.33 8.24
N VAL A 265 -61.08 28.41 8.33
CA VAL A 265 -61.77 29.61 8.83
C VAL A 265 -62.46 29.33 10.16
N THR A 266 -61.67 29.10 11.19
CA THR A 266 -62.13 29.25 12.58
C THR A 266 -61.39 30.41 13.24
N ALA A 267 -62.19 31.41 13.64
CA ALA A 267 -61.94 32.63 14.41
C ALA A 267 -60.48 32.96 14.83
N ARG A 268 -60.05 34.18 14.47
CA ARG A 268 -58.81 34.82 14.97
C ARG A 268 -58.76 34.76 16.50
N PRO A 269 -57.67 34.25 17.11
CA PRO A 269 -57.49 34.34 18.55
C PRO A 269 -57.25 35.80 18.93
N THR A 270 -58.21 36.43 19.59
CA THR A 270 -58.04 37.72 20.28
C THR A 270 -57.28 37.49 21.58
N GLY A 271 -55.96 37.70 21.54
CA GLY A 271 -55.13 37.70 22.73
C GLY A 271 -53.79 38.37 22.46
N SER A 272 -53.51 39.48 23.16
CA SER A 272 -52.23 40.18 23.09
C SER A 272 -51.16 39.38 23.85
N ARG A 273 -50.38 38.55 23.14
CA ARG A 273 -49.14 38.00 23.70
C ARG A 273 -47.94 38.80 23.20
N ARG A 274 -47.21 39.38 24.14
CA ARG A 274 -45.97 40.13 23.91
C ARG A 274 -44.83 39.11 23.70
N PRO A 275 -44.00 39.24 22.66
CA PRO A 275 -42.87 38.34 22.47
C PRO A 275 -41.82 38.58 23.56
N LYS A 276 -41.39 37.52 24.26
CA LYS A 276 -40.17 37.53 25.08
C LYS A 276 -38.99 37.21 24.17
N GLY A 277 -38.04 38.13 24.06
CA GLY A 277 -36.77 37.90 23.40
C GLY A 277 -35.88 36.92 24.18
N PRO A 278 -34.81 36.41 23.55
CA PRO A 278 -33.90 35.43 24.16
C PRO A 278 -33.21 36.02 25.40
N GLN A 279 -33.29 35.31 26.53
CA GLN A 279 -32.53 35.63 27.74
C GLN A 279 -31.08 35.18 27.56
N ALA A 280 -30.15 36.12 27.74
CA ALA A 280 -28.72 35.84 27.79
C ALA A 280 -28.39 34.94 28.98
N GLN A 281 -27.64 33.88 28.71
CA GLN A 281 -27.16 32.91 29.70
C GLN A 281 -25.83 33.44 30.29
N PRO A 282 -25.65 33.49 31.63
CA PRO A 282 -24.42 33.98 32.24
C PRO A 282 -23.23 33.06 31.96
N ALA A 283 -22.07 33.66 31.67
CA ALA A 283 -20.80 32.99 31.48
C ALA A 283 -20.37 32.18 32.71
N ALA A 284 -19.90 30.95 32.48
CA ALA A 284 -19.26 30.12 33.49
C ALA A 284 -17.80 30.56 33.72
N PRO A 285 -17.28 30.47 34.96
CA PRO A 285 -15.97 30.97 35.34
C PRO A 285 -14.83 30.07 34.83
N ALA A 286 -13.72 30.73 34.49
CA ALA A 286 -12.45 30.11 34.15
C ALA A 286 -11.83 29.42 35.37
N ASN A 287 -11.21 28.25 35.15
CA ASN A 287 -10.28 27.62 36.08
C ASN A 287 -8.93 27.37 35.40
N PRO A 288 -7.82 27.38 36.17
CA PRO A 288 -6.48 27.67 35.67
C PRO A 288 -5.62 26.43 35.41
N ASP A 289 -4.59 26.65 34.59
CA ASP A 289 -3.27 26.01 34.52
C ASP A 289 -3.14 24.48 34.59
N ALA A 290 -2.68 23.90 33.47
CA ALA A 290 -1.91 22.66 33.43
C ALA A 290 -0.54 22.93 32.75
N PRO A 291 0.56 22.33 33.25
CA PRO A 291 1.92 22.79 32.97
C PRO A 291 2.45 22.36 31.61
N ALA A 292 3.38 23.19 31.11
CA ALA A 292 4.20 22.97 29.93
C ALA A 292 4.97 21.64 30.00
N GLN A 293 4.78 20.79 29.00
CA GLN A 293 5.75 19.73 28.69
C GLN A 293 6.79 20.28 27.73
N GLN A 294 8.02 20.30 28.24
CA GLN A 294 9.21 20.74 27.55
C GLN A 294 9.53 19.80 26.37
N HIS A 295 9.84 20.47 25.27
CA HIS A 295 10.61 20.02 24.13
C HIS A 295 11.73 19.06 24.54
N ASN A 296 11.72 17.86 23.97
CA ASN A 296 12.92 17.03 23.87
C ASN A 296 13.13 16.76 22.38
N GLU A 297 14.00 17.56 21.77
CA GLU A 297 14.56 17.33 20.45
C GLU A 297 15.42 16.05 20.54
N GLN A 298 14.85 14.93 20.13
CA GLN A 298 15.63 13.78 19.69
C GLN A 298 15.41 13.61 18.20
N THR A 299 16.52 13.77 17.49
CA THR A 299 16.76 13.58 16.06
C THR A 299 15.96 12.39 15.52
N GLN A 300 14.84 12.67 14.85
CA GLN A 300 13.98 11.66 14.24
C GLN A 300 14.58 11.21 12.90
N GLN A 301 15.10 9.99 12.89
CA GLN A 301 15.04 9.12 11.71
C GLN A 301 13.58 9.03 11.24
N PRO A 302 13.30 8.88 9.93
CA PRO A 302 11.94 8.86 9.42
C PRO A 302 11.19 7.63 9.95
N GLN A 303 10.45 7.82 11.04
CA GLN A 303 9.49 6.85 11.54
C GLN A 303 8.19 7.03 10.73
N ALA A 304 7.74 5.96 10.09
CA ALA A 304 6.38 5.87 9.57
C ALA A 304 5.40 6.33 10.66
N SER A 305 4.42 7.17 10.31
CA SER A 305 3.44 7.65 11.29
C SER A 305 2.79 6.45 12.00
N ALA A 306 2.50 6.55 13.30
CA ALA A 306 1.95 5.43 14.08
C ALA A 306 0.70 4.80 13.42
N LYS A 307 -0.10 5.61 12.72
CA LYS A 307 -1.27 5.16 11.94
C LYS A 307 -0.90 4.37 10.67
N LEU A 308 0.19 4.73 9.99
CA LEU A 308 0.71 3.92 8.88
C LEU A 308 1.28 2.61 9.40
N ALA A 309 1.94 2.61 10.55
CA ALA A 309 2.38 1.36 11.19
C ALA A 309 1.18 0.46 11.58
N GLU A 310 0.07 1.02 12.05
CA GLU A 310 -1.20 0.29 12.28
C GLU A 310 -1.75 -0.31 10.97
N LEU A 311 -1.73 0.45 9.87
CA LEU A 311 -2.16 -0.04 8.55
C LEU A 311 -1.38 -1.30 8.13
N VAL A 312 -0.05 -1.30 8.27
CA VAL A 312 0.78 -2.43 7.82
C VAL A 312 0.81 -3.58 8.83
N SER A 313 0.72 -3.31 10.14
CA SER A 313 0.72 -4.35 11.19
C SER A 313 -0.59 -5.15 11.30
N SER A 314 -1.65 -4.66 10.69
CA SER A 314 -2.98 -5.27 10.70
C SER A 314 -3.15 -6.43 9.70
N ILE A 315 -2.11 -6.76 8.92
CA ILE A 315 -2.10 -7.88 7.96
C ILE A 315 -1.94 -9.22 8.73
N PRO A 316 -2.67 -10.30 8.37
CA PRO A 316 -2.69 -11.54 9.14
C PRO A 316 -1.28 -12.13 9.37
N ALA A 317 -0.96 -12.32 10.66
CA ALA A 317 0.38 -12.58 11.20
C ALA A 317 0.91 -14.03 11.04
N GLU A 318 0.37 -14.84 10.12
CA GLU A 318 0.92 -16.19 9.88
C GLU A 318 2.10 -16.21 8.89
N GLN A 319 2.51 -15.04 8.39
CA GLN A 319 3.61 -14.92 7.45
C GLN A 319 4.86 -14.38 8.15
N ASN A 320 5.97 -15.11 8.00
CA ASN A 320 7.25 -14.88 8.68
C ASN A 320 8.07 -13.73 8.05
N PHE A 321 7.45 -12.58 7.80
CA PHE A 321 8.11 -11.43 7.15
C PHE A 321 9.19 -10.79 8.02
N SER A 322 10.32 -10.43 7.41
CA SER A 322 11.30 -9.51 7.98
C SER A 322 10.93 -8.09 7.61
N TRP A 323 10.63 -7.28 8.62
CA TRP A 323 10.51 -5.83 8.47
C TRP A 323 11.92 -5.24 8.37
N ARG A 324 12.24 -4.53 7.28
CA ARG A 324 13.46 -3.73 7.27
C ARG A 324 13.31 -2.46 6.42
N ALA A 325 13.62 -1.31 7.03
CA ALA A 325 14.19 -0.19 6.30
C ALA A 325 15.67 -0.52 6.06
N LEU A 326 16.09 -0.70 4.81
CA LEU A 326 17.50 -0.84 4.50
C LEU A 326 18.22 0.45 4.96
N PRO A 327 19.37 0.35 5.63
CA PRO A 327 20.13 1.55 5.98
C PRO A 327 20.51 2.25 4.68
N VAL A 328 20.18 3.55 4.58
CA VAL A 328 20.80 4.43 3.60
C VAL A 328 22.30 4.35 3.84
N ALA A 329 23.06 3.98 2.80
CA ALA A 329 24.50 3.87 2.91
C ALA A 329 25.09 5.23 3.31
N GLU A 330 25.59 5.35 4.54
CA GLU A 330 26.36 6.53 4.95
C GLU A 330 27.70 6.61 4.20
N GLU A 331 28.23 5.47 3.73
CA GLU A 331 29.24 5.30 2.67
C GLU A 331 29.38 3.79 2.33
N PRO A 332 29.94 3.40 1.16
CA PRO A 332 29.83 2.04 0.63
C PRO A 332 30.80 1.09 1.34
N GLY A 333 30.34 0.40 2.38
CA GLY A 333 31.12 -0.67 2.99
C GLY A 333 30.58 -1.15 4.33
N ARG A 334 30.14 -2.41 4.32
CA ARG A 334 29.96 -3.31 5.47
C ARG A 334 28.78 -3.02 6.40
N PHE A 335 27.71 -3.81 6.30
CA PHE A 335 26.91 -4.16 7.49
C PHE A 335 26.43 -5.60 7.45
N SER A 336 27.00 -6.42 8.35
CA SER A 336 26.43 -7.69 8.81
C SER A 336 25.59 -7.42 10.07
N SER A 337 24.34 -7.90 10.12
CA SER A 337 23.72 -8.39 11.37
C SER A 337 22.35 -9.06 11.17
N GLU A 338 22.11 -9.76 10.05
CA GLU A 338 20.86 -10.54 9.85
C GLU A 338 21.09 -12.07 9.86
N SER A 339 22.35 -12.50 9.83
CA SER A 339 22.74 -13.91 9.92
C SER A 339 22.59 -14.54 11.33
N ALA A 340 22.30 -13.74 12.35
CA ALA A 340 21.99 -14.23 13.70
C ALA A 340 20.52 -14.71 13.84
N ARG A 341 19.58 -14.09 13.11
CA ARG A 341 18.15 -14.44 13.19
C ARG A 341 17.77 -15.57 12.22
N VAL A 342 18.42 -15.62 11.06
CA VAL A 342 18.30 -16.74 10.11
C VAL A 342 18.85 -18.05 10.71
N ARG A 343 19.95 -18.00 11.48
CA ARG A 343 20.45 -19.15 12.25
C ARG A 343 19.43 -19.69 13.25
N ALA A 344 18.67 -18.83 13.93
CA ALA A 344 17.65 -19.27 14.89
C ALA A 344 16.48 -20.00 14.20
N ARG A 345 16.06 -19.55 13.01
CA ARG A 345 15.01 -20.24 12.22
C ARG A 345 15.50 -21.54 11.59
N ARG A 346 16.74 -21.59 11.10
CA ARG A 346 17.33 -22.83 10.54
C ARG A 346 17.51 -23.92 11.62
N VAL A 347 17.97 -23.55 12.80
CA VAL A 347 18.07 -24.48 13.95
C VAL A 347 16.69 -24.96 14.40
N ALA A 348 15.67 -24.11 14.38
CA ALA A 348 14.30 -24.51 14.70
C ALA A 348 13.68 -25.49 13.67
N ARG A 349 14.02 -25.37 12.38
CA ARG A 349 13.58 -26.30 11.33
C ARG A 349 14.41 -27.59 11.27
N GLU A 350 15.73 -27.53 11.47
CA GLU A 350 16.55 -28.74 11.52
C GLU A 350 16.17 -29.63 12.73
N THR A 351 15.78 -29.02 13.85
CA THR A 351 15.27 -29.74 15.02
C THR A 351 13.86 -30.32 14.83
N SER A 352 13.02 -29.74 13.97
CA SER A 352 11.70 -30.30 13.65
C SER A 352 11.77 -31.49 12.68
N HIS A 353 12.74 -31.51 11.75
CA HIS A 353 12.91 -32.60 10.79
C HIS A 353 13.67 -33.84 11.31
N HIS A 354 14.32 -33.78 12.49
CA HIS A 354 15.10 -34.91 13.03
C HIS A 354 14.33 -35.92 13.89
N ARG A 355 12.99 -35.83 14.02
CA ARG A 355 12.18 -36.87 14.69
C ARG A 355 11.51 -37.80 13.68
N GLY A 356 12.29 -38.69 13.07
CA GLY A 356 11.75 -39.65 12.11
C GLY A 356 12.69 -40.78 11.69
N GLY A 357 13.57 -41.25 12.58
CA GLY A 357 14.49 -42.36 12.29
C GLY A 357 14.36 -43.49 13.30
N ASN A 358 13.28 -44.28 13.23
CA ASN A 358 13.20 -45.53 13.98
C ASN A 358 14.00 -46.61 13.24
N HIS A 359 15.22 -46.88 13.72
CA HIS A 359 15.99 -48.05 13.32
C HIS A 359 15.30 -49.32 13.81
N ARG A 360 14.87 -50.18 12.89
CA ARG A 360 14.61 -51.60 13.17
C ARG A 360 15.94 -52.31 13.45
N LYS A 361 16.03 -52.97 14.61
CA LYS A 361 16.78 -54.21 14.79
C LYS A 361 15.77 -55.33 14.99
#